data_AF-C5E9T2-F1
#
_entry.id   AF-C5E9T2-F1
#
_cell.length_a   1.000
_cell.length_b   1.000
_cell.length_c   1.000
_cell.angle_alpha   90.00
_cell.angle_beta   90.00
_cell.angle_gamma   90.00
#
_symmetry.space_group_name_H-M   'P 1'
#
loop_
_entity.id
_entity.type
_entity.pdbx_description
1 polymer ?
#
loop_
_entity_poly.entity_id
_entity_poly.type
_entity_poly.pdbx_seq_one_letter_code
_entity_poly.pdbx_strand_id
1 'polypeptide(L)'
;MRSLSYVCASTGETIPLEGPDIWAQTAEGLRGREWSYTLGYRSLTGVSRTAREAELDLTYVRCPEKVDWTRRLFDADVAAGTPGVFDADGWTTRAYVVKAEPASITPNIIRQKLSIVLLDGIWRKPGDVQHFWSDALQPGLDLDYPHDYPHDYMPTTRNAVVSNPMPTAMPFKMVIYGPASNPQLTFGGNRYAFDMEIPSGSFVTVTSIAGRRTIVMTAENGDTTNVFDKGRRGTGLNGGEYIFQPIPPGDNAVQWQGFGIDLTVYMEESEPVWSN
;
A
#
# COMPACT_ATOMS: atom_id res chain seq x y z
N MET A 1 -8.07 -14.11 9.89
CA MET A 1 -8.84 -12.96 10.42
C MET A 1 -9.29 -13.25 11.84
N ARG A 2 -8.55 -12.70 12.82
CA ARG A 2 -8.88 -12.71 14.26
C ARG A 2 -9.55 -11.41 14.70
N SER A 3 -9.27 -10.32 14.00
CA SER A 3 -9.86 -9.00 14.20
C SER A 3 -10.39 -8.47 12.88
N LEU A 4 -11.49 -7.72 12.96
CA LEU A 4 -12.02 -6.95 11.85
C LEU A 4 -12.50 -5.60 12.41
N SER A 5 -12.16 -4.53 11.70
CA SER A 5 -12.66 -3.19 12.00
C SER A 5 -12.92 -2.40 10.74
N TYR A 6 -13.74 -1.37 10.86
CA TYR A 6 -13.93 -0.37 9.82
C TYR A 6 -13.47 0.99 10.35
N VAL A 7 -12.57 1.66 9.62
CA VAL A 7 -12.09 3.00 9.93
C VAL A 7 -12.78 3.97 8.97
N CYS A 8 -13.57 4.88 9.53
CA CYS A 8 -14.21 5.94 8.78
C CYS A 8 -13.16 6.95 8.31
N ALA A 9 -13.10 7.21 7.01
CA ALA A 9 -12.11 8.11 6.46
C ALA A 9 -12.42 9.58 6.77
N SER A 10 -13.71 9.92 6.88
CA SER A 10 -14.18 11.30 7.09
C SER A 10 -13.95 11.78 8.52
N THR A 11 -14.06 10.90 9.51
CA THR A 11 -13.92 11.25 10.94
C THR A 11 -12.66 10.68 11.58
N GLY A 12 -12.06 9.64 11.00
CA GLY A 12 -10.96 8.87 11.60
C GLY A 12 -11.43 7.88 12.69
N GLU A 13 -12.73 7.76 12.94
CA GLU A 13 -13.26 6.86 13.95
C GLU A 13 -13.25 5.39 13.52
N THR A 14 -12.99 4.51 14.48
CA THR A 14 -12.93 3.06 14.26
C THR A 14 -14.16 2.35 14.84
N ILE A 15 -14.83 1.57 14.00
CA ILE A 15 -15.89 0.65 14.38
C ILE A 15 -15.27 -0.74 14.56
N PRO A 16 -15.16 -1.26 15.79
CA PRO A 16 -14.76 -2.64 16.00
C PRO A 16 -15.88 -3.57 15.51
N LEU A 17 -15.56 -4.46 14.58
CA LEU A 17 -16.51 -5.42 13.98
C LEU A 17 -16.35 -6.83 14.57
N GLU A 18 -15.56 -6.97 15.63
CA GLU A 18 -15.35 -8.19 16.42
C GLU A 18 -15.26 -7.80 17.91
N GLY A 19 -16.38 -7.37 18.50
CA GLY A 19 -16.45 -6.87 19.87
C GLY A 19 -17.70 -7.34 20.63
N PRO A 20 -17.81 -7.00 21.93
CA PRO A 20 -18.93 -7.45 22.77
C PRO A 20 -20.28 -6.87 22.35
N ASP A 21 -20.26 -5.65 21.78
CA ASP A 21 -21.47 -4.92 21.41
C ASP A 21 -21.78 -5.00 19.93
N ILE A 22 -20.75 -5.10 19.07
CA ILE A 22 -20.83 -5.13 17.61
C ILE A 22 -19.98 -6.28 17.11
N TRP A 23 -20.54 -7.17 16.28
CA TRP A 23 -19.73 -8.16 15.57
C TRP A 23 -20.29 -8.53 14.20
N ALA A 24 -19.39 -8.88 13.28
CA ALA A 24 -19.65 -9.14 11.87
C ALA A 24 -19.83 -10.63 11.52
N GLN A 25 -20.22 -11.44 12.52
CA GLN A 25 -20.37 -12.90 12.38
C GLN A 25 -19.11 -13.54 11.76
N THR A 26 -19.25 -14.24 10.65
CA THR A 26 -18.16 -14.89 9.90
C THR A 26 -17.64 -14.04 8.73
N ALA A 27 -18.17 -12.83 8.52
CA ALA A 27 -17.85 -11.88 7.43
C ALA A 27 -17.46 -12.56 6.09
N GLU A 28 -18.25 -13.53 5.64
CA GLU A 28 -17.93 -14.40 4.50
C GLU A 28 -17.73 -13.61 3.20
N GLY A 29 -18.55 -12.58 2.95
CA GLY A 29 -18.43 -11.75 1.75
C GLY A 29 -17.10 -11.00 1.63
N LEU A 30 -16.45 -10.71 2.75
CA LEU A 30 -15.14 -10.07 2.83
C LEU A 30 -13.97 -11.06 2.73
N ARG A 31 -14.23 -12.35 3.00
CA ARG A 31 -13.23 -13.44 2.93
C ARG A 31 -13.11 -14.09 1.55
N GLY A 32 -13.95 -13.74 0.58
CA GLY A 32 -13.90 -14.28 -0.78
C GLY A 32 -13.06 -13.47 -1.78
N ARG A 33 -12.57 -14.13 -2.82
CA ARG A 33 -11.93 -13.52 -4.00
C ARG A 33 -12.75 -13.62 -5.28
N GLU A 34 -12.59 -12.63 -6.13
CA GLU A 34 -13.18 -12.59 -7.45
C GLU A 34 -12.20 -11.97 -8.46
N TRP A 35 -12.15 -12.55 -9.67
CA TRP A 35 -11.40 -12.01 -10.79
C TRP A 35 -12.38 -11.65 -11.91
N SER A 36 -12.19 -10.49 -12.53
CA SER A 36 -12.87 -10.13 -13.77
C SER A 36 -12.09 -10.71 -14.95
N TYR A 37 -12.77 -11.41 -15.86
CA TYR A 37 -12.15 -12.02 -17.04
C TYR A 37 -13.17 -12.28 -18.16
N THR A 38 -12.67 -12.49 -19.37
CA THR A 38 -13.44 -12.99 -20.52
C THR A 38 -12.96 -14.39 -20.89
N LEU A 39 -13.91 -15.31 -21.08
CA LEU A 39 -13.66 -16.69 -21.49
C LEU A 39 -13.50 -16.81 -23.01
N GLY A 40 -12.39 -17.39 -23.46
CA GLY A 40 -12.20 -17.89 -24.81
C GLY A 40 -12.29 -19.42 -24.88
N TYR A 41 -12.14 -19.99 -26.08
CA TYR A 41 -12.27 -21.43 -26.31
C TYR A 41 -11.35 -22.31 -25.42
N ARG A 42 -10.15 -21.81 -25.10
CA ARG A 42 -9.17 -22.41 -24.16
C ARG A 42 -8.27 -21.35 -23.52
N SER A 43 -8.80 -20.15 -23.28
CA SER A 43 -8.01 -19.02 -22.80
C SER A 43 -8.82 -18.11 -21.89
N LEU A 44 -8.10 -17.38 -21.05
CA LEU A 44 -8.61 -16.27 -20.25
C LEU A 44 -7.98 -14.99 -20.80
N THR A 45 -8.80 -13.96 -21.03
CA THR A 45 -8.34 -12.63 -21.46
C THR A 45 -9.01 -11.55 -20.62
N GLY A 46 -8.43 -10.34 -20.59
CA GLY A 46 -8.97 -9.24 -19.78
C GLY A 46 -8.93 -9.50 -18.27
N VAL A 47 -8.00 -10.33 -17.81
CA VAL A 47 -7.89 -10.74 -16.41
C VAL A 47 -7.49 -9.54 -15.57
N SER A 48 -8.37 -9.13 -14.65
CA SER A 48 -8.13 -7.99 -13.77
C SER A 48 -8.84 -8.17 -12.44
N ARG A 49 -8.36 -7.43 -11.44
CA ARG A 49 -9.05 -7.26 -10.16
C ARG A 49 -9.75 -5.91 -10.22
N THR A 50 -11.07 -5.91 -10.02
CA THR A 50 -11.91 -4.73 -10.14
C THR A 50 -12.66 -4.48 -8.85
N ALA A 51 -13.31 -3.32 -8.76
CA ALA A 51 -14.27 -3.09 -7.71
C ALA A 51 -15.34 -4.19 -7.72
N ARG A 52 -15.77 -4.63 -6.54
CA ARG A 52 -16.81 -5.66 -6.38
C ARG A 52 -17.72 -5.35 -5.21
N GLU A 53 -18.93 -5.87 -5.28
CA GLU A 53 -19.84 -5.86 -4.14
C GLU A 53 -19.53 -7.05 -3.20
N ALA A 54 -19.77 -6.85 -1.92
CA ALA A 54 -19.66 -7.84 -0.87
C ALA A 54 -20.79 -7.62 0.14
N GLU A 55 -21.23 -8.69 0.79
CA GLU A 55 -22.22 -8.62 1.84
C GLU A 55 -21.56 -8.83 3.21
N LEU A 56 -22.06 -8.12 4.22
CA LEU A 56 -21.62 -8.24 5.61
C LEU A 56 -22.81 -8.21 6.56
N ASP A 57 -22.95 -9.26 7.35
CA ASP A 57 -23.95 -9.30 8.40
C ASP A 57 -23.39 -8.69 9.69
N LEU A 58 -23.96 -7.57 10.11
CA LEU A 58 -23.54 -6.84 11.30
C LEU A 58 -24.59 -6.97 12.40
N THR A 59 -24.16 -7.40 13.58
CA THR A 59 -25.02 -7.58 14.75
C THR A 59 -24.63 -6.62 15.85
N TYR A 60 -25.65 -6.01 16.46
CA TYR A 60 -25.55 -5.09 17.59
C TYR A 60 -26.30 -5.68 18.78
N VAL A 61 -25.69 -5.67 19.97
CA VAL A 61 -26.31 -6.16 21.21
C VAL A 61 -26.46 -5.03 22.21
N ARG A 62 -27.72 -4.77 22.61
CA ARG A 62 -28.10 -3.81 23.67
C ARG A 62 -27.51 -2.40 23.48
N CYS A 63 -27.23 -2.01 22.23
CA CYS A 63 -26.59 -0.73 21.88
C CYS A 63 -27.24 -0.08 20.64
N PRO A 64 -28.55 0.24 20.66
CA PRO A 64 -29.22 0.87 19.52
C PRO A 64 -28.58 2.19 19.08
N GLU A 65 -27.98 2.95 20.00
CA GLU A 65 -27.25 4.18 19.71
C GLU A 65 -26.03 3.95 18.80
N LYS A 66 -25.40 2.78 18.88
CA LYS A 66 -24.28 2.41 18.00
C LYS A 66 -24.75 2.09 16.59
N VAL A 67 -25.98 1.60 16.41
CA VAL A 67 -26.58 1.41 15.07
C VAL A 67 -26.69 2.74 14.35
N ASP A 68 -27.24 3.76 15.02
CA ASP A 68 -27.36 5.10 14.44
C ASP A 68 -26.00 5.74 14.18
N TRP A 69 -25.04 5.56 15.09
CA TRP A 69 -23.72 6.14 14.96
C TRP A 69 -22.93 5.53 13.80
N THR A 70 -22.85 4.20 13.73
CA THR A 70 -22.16 3.50 12.64
C THR A 70 -22.78 3.83 11.28
N ARG A 71 -24.11 3.94 11.18
CA ARG A 71 -24.78 4.42 9.97
C ARG A 71 -24.31 5.82 9.57
N ARG A 72 -24.21 6.78 10.50
CA ARG A 72 -23.72 8.13 10.20
C ARG A 72 -22.28 8.13 9.69
N LEU A 73 -21.43 7.27 10.23
CA LEU A 73 -20.06 7.11 9.75
C LEU A 73 -20.01 6.57 8.31
N PHE A 74 -20.81 5.55 8.01
CA PHE A 74 -20.94 5.02 6.64
C PHE A 74 -21.48 6.08 5.66
N ASP A 75 -22.55 6.79 6.05
CA ASP A 75 -23.15 7.86 5.25
C ASP A 75 -22.16 9.01 5.02
N ALA A 76 -21.33 9.35 6.01
CA ALA A 76 -20.33 10.41 5.89
C ALA A 76 -19.27 10.10 4.83
N ASP A 77 -18.74 8.86 4.82
CA ASP A 77 -17.74 8.44 3.83
C ASP A 77 -18.30 8.44 2.41
N VAL A 78 -19.54 7.96 2.23
CA VAL A 78 -20.23 8.00 0.94
C VAL A 78 -20.48 9.45 0.50
N ALA A 79 -20.97 10.31 1.40
CA ALA A 79 -21.26 11.72 1.09
C ALA A 79 -20.00 12.53 0.76
N ALA A 80 -18.88 12.24 1.42
CA ALA A 80 -17.59 12.88 1.17
C ALA A 80 -16.86 12.33 -0.06
N GLY A 81 -17.34 11.24 -0.67
CA GLY A 81 -16.63 10.53 -1.74
C GLY A 81 -15.25 10.04 -1.31
N THR A 82 -15.07 9.79 -0.01
CA THR A 82 -13.81 9.32 0.58
C THR A 82 -14.04 7.96 1.19
N PRO A 83 -13.47 6.88 0.61
CA PRO A 83 -13.76 5.53 1.07
C PRO A 83 -13.12 5.26 2.42
N GLY A 84 -13.91 4.70 3.33
CA GLY A 84 -13.40 4.10 4.56
C GLY A 84 -12.51 2.88 4.29
N VAL A 85 -11.93 2.35 5.37
CA VAL A 85 -10.98 1.24 5.30
C VAL A 85 -11.43 0.11 6.21
N PHE A 86 -11.60 -1.09 5.65
CA PHE A 86 -11.65 -2.29 6.47
C PHE A 86 -10.23 -2.72 6.81
N ASP A 87 -9.96 -2.98 8.09
CA ASP A 87 -8.72 -3.57 8.58
C ASP A 87 -9.01 -4.95 9.18
N ALA A 88 -8.27 -5.94 8.69
CA ALA A 88 -8.31 -7.32 9.13
C ALA A 88 -6.89 -7.80 9.44
N ASP A 89 -6.50 -7.79 10.72
CA ASP A 89 -5.16 -8.19 11.18
C ASP A 89 -4.02 -7.43 10.46
N GLY A 90 -4.24 -6.13 10.18
CA GLY A 90 -3.31 -5.27 9.46
C GLY A 90 -3.36 -5.39 7.94
N TRP A 91 -4.22 -6.27 7.39
CA TRP A 91 -4.58 -6.23 5.99
C TRP A 91 -5.71 -5.24 5.79
N THR A 92 -5.51 -4.29 4.89
CA THR A 92 -6.45 -3.19 4.66
C THR A 92 -7.08 -3.24 3.28
N THR A 93 -8.36 -2.91 3.18
CA THR A 93 -9.03 -2.70 1.89
C THR A 93 -9.95 -1.48 1.96
N ARG A 94 -10.03 -0.73 0.86
CA ARG A 94 -10.84 0.49 0.77
C ARG A 94 -12.25 0.14 0.31
N ALA A 95 -13.24 0.66 1.01
CA ALA A 95 -14.62 0.31 0.73
C ALA A 95 -15.63 1.40 1.11
N TYR A 96 -16.78 1.34 0.45
CA TYR A 96 -17.99 2.05 0.86
C TYR A 96 -19.00 1.07 1.41
N VAL A 97 -19.70 1.44 2.48
CA VAL A 97 -20.92 0.76 2.92
C VAL A 97 -22.09 1.55 2.35
N VAL A 98 -22.71 1.03 1.29
CA VAL A 98 -23.68 1.79 0.48
C VAL A 98 -25.14 1.46 0.78
N LYS A 99 -25.38 0.34 1.48
CA LYS A 99 -26.71 -0.14 1.82
C LYS A 99 -26.68 -0.85 3.16
N ALA A 100 -27.75 -0.68 3.93
CA ALA A 100 -28.01 -1.43 5.16
C ALA A 100 -29.48 -1.86 5.20
N GLU A 101 -29.73 -3.16 5.24
CA GLU A 101 -31.07 -3.74 5.35
C GLU A 101 -31.26 -4.37 6.73
N PRO A 102 -32.27 -3.98 7.51
CA PRO A 102 -32.57 -4.65 8.76
C PRO A 102 -32.99 -6.10 8.51
N ALA A 103 -32.26 -7.06 9.09
CA ALA A 103 -32.55 -8.49 9.01
C ALA A 103 -33.38 -8.97 10.21
N SER A 104 -33.09 -8.47 11.41
CA SER A 104 -33.86 -8.77 12.63
C SER A 104 -33.76 -7.64 13.63
N ILE A 105 -34.88 -7.29 14.26
CA ILE A 105 -34.95 -6.25 15.29
C ILE A 105 -35.68 -6.84 16.49
N THR A 106 -34.97 -6.94 17.61
CA THR A 106 -35.48 -7.35 18.92
C THR A 106 -35.04 -6.33 19.97
N PRO A 107 -35.64 -6.32 21.18
CA PRO A 107 -35.24 -5.37 22.21
C PRO A 107 -33.75 -5.41 22.60
N ASN A 108 -33.08 -6.55 22.41
CA ASN A 108 -31.69 -6.74 22.79
C ASN A 108 -30.73 -6.88 21.61
N ILE A 109 -31.23 -7.18 20.42
CA ILE A 109 -30.40 -7.50 19.25
C ILE A 109 -30.97 -6.82 18.02
N ILE A 110 -30.10 -6.10 17.31
CA ILE A 110 -30.38 -5.55 15.98
C ILE A 110 -29.39 -6.20 15.01
N ARG A 111 -29.90 -6.79 13.93
CA ARG A 111 -29.08 -7.36 12.84
C ARG A 111 -29.35 -6.62 11.56
N GLN A 112 -28.29 -6.29 10.84
CA GLN A 112 -28.36 -5.64 9.54
C GLN A 112 -27.50 -6.39 8.54
N LYS A 113 -28.00 -6.49 7.32
CA LYS A 113 -27.24 -6.94 6.16
C LYS A 113 -26.72 -5.71 5.43
N LEU A 114 -25.40 -5.57 5.37
CA LEU A 114 -24.73 -4.45 4.73
C LEU A 114 -24.29 -4.84 3.32
N SER A 115 -24.45 -3.93 2.35
CA SER A 115 -23.81 -4.06 1.03
C SER A 115 -22.60 -3.14 0.98
N ILE A 116 -21.45 -3.75 0.71
CA ILE A 116 -20.14 -3.12 0.71
C ILE A 116 -19.62 -3.09 -0.72
N VAL A 117 -19.11 -1.96 -1.16
CA VAL A 117 -18.38 -1.82 -2.43
C VAL A 117 -16.89 -1.79 -2.11
N LEU A 118 -16.19 -2.91 -2.35
CA LEU A 118 -14.73 -3.00 -2.25
C LEU A 118 -14.14 -2.38 -3.51
N LEU A 119 -13.43 -1.25 -3.38
CA LEU A 119 -12.99 -0.46 -4.55
C LEU A 119 -11.85 -1.11 -5.33
N ASP A 120 -10.90 -1.70 -4.59
CA ASP A 120 -9.70 -2.27 -5.20
C ASP A 120 -9.86 -3.78 -5.44
N GLY A 121 -10.86 -4.42 -4.84
CA GLY A 121 -11.04 -5.88 -4.86
C GLY A 121 -9.90 -6.67 -4.22
N ILE A 122 -9.01 -5.99 -3.49
CA ILE A 122 -7.83 -6.58 -2.85
C ILE A 122 -7.56 -6.01 -1.47
N TRP A 123 -6.89 -6.83 -0.69
CA TRP A 123 -6.36 -6.54 0.62
C TRP A 123 -4.88 -6.21 0.51
N ARG A 124 -4.43 -5.21 1.26
CA ARG A 124 -3.04 -4.77 1.25
C ARG A 124 -2.46 -4.67 2.63
N LYS A 125 -1.23 -5.13 2.77
CA LYS A 125 -0.45 -4.98 3.99
C LYS A 125 0.94 -4.45 3.64
N PRO A 126 1.42 -3.37 4.29
CA PRO A 126 2.81 -2.98 4.14
C PRO A 126 3.70 -4.09 4.71
N GLY A 127 4.72 -4.48 3.95
CA GLY A 127 5.80 -5.33 4.45
C GLY A 127 6.76 -4.54 5.34
N ASP A 128 7.84 -5.20 5.75
CA ASP A 128 8.89 -4.55 6.52
C ASP A 128 9.60 -3.47 5.69
N VAL A 129 10.07 -2.43 6.38
CA VAL A 129 10.87 -1.37 5.75
C VAL A 129 12.27 -1.90 5.47
N GLN A 130 12.67 -1.81 4.21
CA GLN A 130 14.02 -2.14 3.76
C GLN A 130 14.84 -0.86 3.68
N HIS A 131 15.89 -0.80 4.50
CA HIS A 131 16.73 0.38 4.67
C HIS A 131 17.97 0.30 3.80
N PHE A 132 18.19 1.32 3.00
CA PHE A 132 19.40 1.52 2.22
C PHE A 132 20.07 2.82 2.69
N TRP A 133 21.10 2.68 3.51
CA TRP A 133 21.72 3.83 4.16
C TRP A 133 22.57 4.67 3.20
N SER A 134 22.62 5.97 3.48
CA SER A 134 23.52 6.89 2.80
C SER A 134 24.98 6.56 3.09
N ASP A 135 25.87 6.76 2.11
CA ASP A 135 27.31 6.54 2.29
C ASP A 135 27.91 7.48 3.33
N ALA A 136 27.37 8.71 3.41
CA ALA A 136 27.78 9.68 4.43
C ALA A 136 27.54 9.15 5.85
N LEU A 137 26.67 8.15 6.02
CA LEU A 137 26.37 7.50 7.29
C LEU A 137 27.08 6.15 7.47
N GLN A 138 27.87 5.72 6.50
CA GLN A 138 28.63 4.46 6.50
C GLN A 138 30.14 4.72 6.37
N PRO A 139 30.79 5.26 7.41
CA PRO A 139 32.25 5.45 7.39
C PRO A 139 32.98 4.10 7.28
N GLY A 140 33.94 3.99 6.36
CA GLY A 140 34.81 2.81 6.19
C GLY A 140 34.40 1.80 5.10
N LEU A 141 33.54 2.19 4.15
CA LEU A 141 33.28 1.38 2.94
C LEU A 141 34.46 1.36 1.97
N ASP A 142 35.35 2.35 2.09
CA ASP A 142 36.57 2.46 1.31
C ASP A 142 37.71 1.77 2.07
N LEU A 143 38.30 0.76 1.42
CA LEU A 143 39.54 0.15 1.89
C LEU A 143 40.69 1.10 1.53
N ASP A 144 41.13 1.91 2.48
CA ASP A 144 42.32 2.74 2.29
C ASP A 144 43.56 1.86 2.22
N TYR A 145 44.21 1.86 1.06
CA TYR A 145 45.49 1.18 0.90
C TYR A 145 46.60 2.01 1.59
N PRO A 146 47.53 1.40 2.35
CA PRO A 146 48.56 2.15 3.09
C PRO A 146 49.50 3.02 2.25
N HIS A 147 49.47 2.87 0.92
CA HIS A 147 50.23 3.68 -0.03
C HIS A 147 49.28 4.37 -1.01
N ASP A 148 49.16 5.69 -0.94
CA ASP A 148 48.35 6.45 -1.89
C ASP A 148 48.88 6.28 -3.31
N TYR A 149 48.00 5.84 -4.21
CA TYR A 149 48.23 5.92 -5.65
C TYR A 149 47.62 7.22 -6.20
N PRO A 150 48.04 7.70 -7.39
CA PRO A 150 47.41 8.85 -8.05
C PRO A 150 45.93 8.66 -8.41
N HIS A 151 45.36 7.47 -8.16
CA HIS A 151 44.01 7.08 -8.47
C HIS A 151 43.45 6.22 -7.34
N ASP A 152 42.22 6.49 -6.94
CA ASP A 152 41.50 5.71 -5.92
C ASP A 152 41.02 4.37 -6.50
N TYR A 153 40.90 3.36 -5.63
CA TYR A 153 40.23 2.12 -6.00
C TYR A 153 38.73 2.35 -6.22
N MET A 154 38.11 1.52 -7.07
CA MET A 154 36.65 1.52 -7.16
C MET A 154 36.06 1.24 -5.78
N PRO A 155 35.10 2.06 -5.31
CA PRO A 155 34.43 1.81 -4.03
C PRO A 155 33.78 0.42 -4.07
N THR A 156 33.70 -0.22 -2.90
CA THR A 156 33.10 -1.54 -2.75
C THR A 156 31.69 -1.55 -3.39
N THR A 157 31.45 -2.48 -4.31
CA THR A 157 30.10 -2.71 -4.86
C THR A 157 29.13 -2.99 -3.71
N ARG A 158 28.10 -2.16 -3.58
CA ARG A 158 27.04 -2.39 -2.60
C ARG A 158 26.36 -3.73 -2.89
N ASN A 159 26.47 -4.67 -1.97
CA ASN A 159 25.65 -5.87 -1.99
C ASN A 159 24.34 -5.59 -1.25
N ALA A 160 23.50 -4.71 -1.82
CA ALA A 160 22.16 -4.47 -1.30
C ALA A 160 21.11 -5.09 -2.22
N VAL A 161 20.03 -5.56 -1.60
CA VAL A 161 18.98 -6.32 -2.25
C VAL A 161 17.64 -5.73 -1.84
N VAL A 162 16.76 -5.55 -2.82
CA VAL A 162 15.34 -5.34 -2.60
C VAL A 162 14.65 -6.70 -2.63
N SER A 163 14.05 -7.09 -1.52
CA SER A 163 13.30 -8.34 -1.41
C SER A 163 11.81 -8.09 -1.57
N ASN A 164 11.18 -8.84 -2.48
CA ASN A 164 9.72 -8.96 -2.56
C ASN A 164 9.33 -10.39 -2.15
N PRO A 165 8.71 -10.59 -0.98
CA PRO A 165 8.38 -11.92 -0.49
C PRO A 165 7.19 -12.56 -1.23
N MET A 166 6.47 -11.79 -2.05
CA MET A 166 5.30 -12.30 -2.78
C MET A 166 5.71 -13.00 -4.09
N PRO A 167 4.93 -13.99 -4.56
CA PRO A 167 5.23 -14.72 -5.79
C PRO A 167 4.98 -13.91 -7.07
N THR A 168 4.41 -12.69 -6.96
CA THR A 168 4.13 -11.81 -8.09
C THR A 168 4.72 -10.43 -7.85
N ALA A 169 4.83 -9.64 -8.93
CA ALA A 169 5.34 -8.29 -8.79
C ALA A 169 4.40 -7.42 -7.95
N MET A 170 4.95 -6.68 -6.98
CA MET A 170 4.16 -5.93 -5.99
C MET A 170 4.38 -4.42 -6.08
N PRO A 171 3.36 -3.60 -5.81
CA PRO A 171 3.56 -2.17 -5.63
C PRO A 171 4.36 -1.90 -4.36
N PHE A 172 4.80 -0.66 -4.22
CA PHE A 172 5.70 -0.24 -3.16
C PHE A 172 5.44 1.22 -2.77
N LYS A 173 5.98 1.58 -1.61
CA LYS A 173 6.26 2.96 -1.22
C LYS A 173 7.77 3.11 -1.08
N MET A 174 8.33 4.15 -1.67
CA MET A 174 9.76 4.46 -1.58
C MET A 174 9.94 5.87 -1.06
N VAL A 175 10.83 6.04 -0.08
CA VAL A 175 11.22 7.33 0.47
C VAL A 175 12.68 7.55 0.14
N ILE A 176 13.00 8.62 -0.58
CA ILE A 176 14.36 9.00 -0.93
C ILE A 176 14.73 10.22 -0.09
N TYR A 177 15.81 10.12 0.68
CA TYR A 177 16.29 11.18 1.55
C TYR A 177 17.34 12.04 0.83
N GLY A 178 17.18 13.36 0.94
CA GLY A 178 18.17 14.32 0.45
C GLY A 178 19.36 14.47 1.41
N PRO A 179 20.49 15.06 0.95
CA PRO A 179 20.66 15.69 -0.36
C PRO A 179 20.86 14.66 -1.49
N ALA A 180 20.15 14.84 -2.61
CA ALA A 180 20.31 13.99 -3.80
C ALA A 180 20.00 14.75 -5.10
N SER A 181 20.89 14.66 -6.08
CA SER A 181 20.73 15.26 -7.42
C SER A 181 20.35 14.19 -8.43
N ASN A 182 19.25 14.41 -9.15
CA ASN A 182 18.69 13.49 -10.15
C ASN A 182 18.75 12.00 -9.69
N PRO A 183 18.19 11.69 -8.51
CA PRO A 183 18.38 10.39 -7.89
C PRO A 183 17.90 9.27 -8.80
N GLN A 184 18.73 8.25 -8.94
CA GLN A 184 18.47 7.08 -9.75
C GLN A 184 18.87 5.80 -9.03
N LEU A 185 18.06 4.78 -9.24
CA LEU A 185 18.24 3.45 -8.68
C LEU A 185 17.71 2.40 -9.67
N THR A 186 18.43 1.28 -9.78
CA THR A 186 18.11 0.19 -10.69
C THR A 186 18.03 -1.10 -9.92
N PHE A 187 16.91 -1.81 -10.03
CA PHE A 187 16.74 -3.16 -9.50
C PHE A 187 15.63 -3.88 -10.26
N GLY A 188 15.68 -5.21 -10.31
CA GLY A 188 14.65 -6.02 -10.98
C GLY A 188 14.51 -5.74 -12.48
N GLY A 189 15.60 -5.31 -13.13
CA GLY A 189 15.60 -4.97 -14.56
C GLY A 189 14.94 -3.63 -14.92
N ASN A 190 14.59 -2.80 -13.92
CA ASN A 190 13.97 -1.49 -14.13
C ASN A 190 14.78 -0.37 -13.46
N ARG A 191 14.89 0.77 -14.16
CA ARG A 191 15.43 2.02 -13.62
C ARG A 191 14.31 2.90 -13.07
N TYR A 192 14.48 3.34 -11.84
CA TYR A 192 13.62 4.30 -11.15
C TYR A 192 14.43 5.59 -11.00
N ALA A 193 13.98 6.68 -11.63
CA ALA A 193 14.75 7.92 -11.70
C ALA A 193 13.87 9.16 -11.57
N PHE A 194 14.44 10.24 -11.05
CA PHE A 194 13.82 11.55 -10.91
C PHE A 194 14.62 12.64 -11.62
N ASP A 195 13.91 13.63 -12.16
CA ASP A 195 14.47 14.85 -12.74
C ASP A 195 14.30 16.02 -11.77
N MET A 196 14.97 15.94 -10.61
CA MET A 196 14.91 16.97 -9.58
C MET A 196 16.10 16.93 -8.63
N GLU A 197 16.23 18.00 -7.85
CA GLU A 197 17.08 18.09 -6.68
C GLU A 197 16.24 17.85 -5.42
N ILE A 198 16.71 16.98 -4.53
CA ILE A 198 16.16 16.80 -3.18
C ILE A 198 17.11 17.52 -2.23
N PRO A 199 16.72 18.64 -1.61
CA PRO A 199 17.58 19.36 -0.67
C PRO A 199 17.91 18.54 0.59
N SER A 200 18.99 18.92 1.27
CA SER A 200 19.28 18.38 2.61
C SER A 200 18.09 18.59 3.56
N GLY A 201 17.83 17.62 4.43
CA GLY A 201 16.68 17.65 5.36
C GLY A 201 15.31 17.38 4.72
N SER A 202 15.23 17.31 3.39
CA SER A 202 14.00 16.99 2.65
C SER A 202 13.98 15.54 2.20
N PHE A 203 12.79 15.01 1.91
CA PHE A 203 12.64 13.67 1.33
C PHE A 203 11.52 13.60 0.31
N VAL A 204 11.61 12.66 -0.63
CA VAL A 204 10.58 12.41 -1.63
C VAL A 204 9.95 11.05 -1.39
N THR A 205 8.64 11.03 -1.23
CA THR A 205 7.83 9.81 -1.10
C THR A 205 7.14 9.48 -2.41
N VAL A 206 7.34 8.25 -2.88
CA VAL A 206 6.73 7.67 -4.07
C VAL A 206 5.77 6.59 -3.61
N THR A 207 4.54 6.61 -4.11
CA THR A 207 3.58 5.51 -3.95
C THR A 207 3.29 4.94 -5.33
N SER A 208 3.54 3.65 -5.56
CA SER A 208 3.33 3.01 -6.87
C SER A 208 2.01 2.23 -6.99
N ILE A 209 1.19 2.25 -5.94
CA ILE A 209 -0.08 1.53 -5.91
C ILE A 209 -1.00 2.01 -7.04
N ALA A 210 -1.54 1.06 -7.81
CA ALA A 210 -2.43 1.36 -8.92
C ALA A 210 -3.64 2.21 -8.47
N GLY A 211 -4.01 3.21 -9.28
CA GLY A 211 -5.06 4.18 -8.96
C GLY A 211 -4.70 5.19 -7.87
N ARG A 212 -3.51 5.09 -7.24
CA ARG A 212 -3.05 5.94 -6.13
C ARG A 212 -1.57 6.33 -6.30
N ARG A 213 -1.12 6.44 -7.54
CA ARG A 213 0.26 6.81 -7.82
C ARG A 213 0.49 8.25 -7.42
N THR A 214 1.46 8.48 -6.55
CA THR A 214 1.81 9.83 -6.07
C THR A 214 3.33 9.96 -5.96
N ILE A 215 3.80 11.20 -6.10
CA ILE A 215 5.16 11.59 -5.77
C ILE A 215 5.05 12.91 -5.03
N VAL A 216 5.46 12.91 -3.76
CA VAL A 216 5.32 14.08 -2.87
C VAL A 216 6.67 14.33 -2.23
N MET A 217 7.16 15.55 -2.35
CA MET A 217 8.32 16.03 -1.62
C MET A 217 7.84 16.62 -0.30
N THR A 218 8.50 16.27 0.79
CA THR A 218 8.35 16.90 2.10
C THR A 218 9.64 17.64 2.40
N ALA A 219 9.54 18.96 2.59
CA ALA A 219 10.66 19.81 2.97
C ALA A 219 11.00 19.64 4.46
N GLU A 220 12.17 20.13 4.88
CA GLU A 220 12.64 20.05 6.27
C GLU A 220 11.67 20.69 7.27
N ASN A 221 10.96 21.75 6.87
CA ASN A 221 9.94 22.42 7.67
C ASN A 221 8.58 21.68 7.71
N GLY A 222 8.46 20.54 7.03
CA GLY A 222 7.24 19.75 6.93
C GLY A 222 6.32 20.12 5.77
N ASP A 223 6.63 21.16 4.99
CA ASP A 223 5.81 21.56 3.83
C ASP A 223 5.82 20.45 2.77
N THR A 224 4.65 20.15 2.22
CA THR A 224 4.49 19.12 1.19
C THR A 224 4.25 19.75 -0.17
N THR A 225 4.96 19.25 -1.19
CA THR A 225 4.81 19.68 -2.58
C THR A 225 4.60 18.47 -3.47
N ASN A 226 3.59 18.52 -4.33
CA ASN A 226 3.38 17.50 -5.34
C ASN A 226 4.45 17.64 -6.44
N VAL A 227 5.25 16.59 -6.63
CA VAL A 227 6.32 16.51 -7.64
C VAL A 227 6.11 15.31 -8.57
N PHE A 228 4.85 14.97 -8.83
CA PHE A 228 4.43 13.84 -9.68
C PHE A 228 4.98 13.90 -11.11
N ASP A 229 5.25 15.10 -11.61
CA ASP A 229 5.85 15.37 -12.91
C ASP A 229 7.35 15.03 -12.97
N LYS A 230 8.04 14.93 -11.82
CA LYS A 230 9.50 14.73 -11.76
C LYS A 230 9.94 13.28 -11.89
N GLY A 231 9.05 12.30 -11.73
CA GLY A 231 9.40 10.89 -11.86
C GLY A 231 9.44 10.44 -13.32
N ARG A 232 10.57 9.84 -13.76
CA ARG A 232 10.74 9.35 -15.13
C ARG A 232 9.87 8.13 -15.42
N ARG A 233 9.32 8.07 -16.63
CA ARG A 233 8.35 7.04 -17.03
C ARG A 233 8.74 6.22 -18.25
N GLY A 234 9.83 6.57 -18.95
CA GLY A 234 10.29 5.88 -20.15
C GLY A 234 9.15 5.56 -21.12
N THR A 235 9.09 4.31 -21.58
CA THR A 235 7.99 3.78 -22.42
C THR A 235 6.83 3.19 -21.59
N GLY A 236 6.82 3.39 -20.28
CA GLY A 236 5.82 2.89 -19.35
C GLY A 236 6.14 1.54 -18.73
N LEU A 237 5.09 0.87 -18.25
CA LEU A 237 5.19 -0.42 -17.55
C LEU A 237 5.96 -1.45 -18.40
N ASN A 238 6.95 -2.09 -17.77
CA ASN A 238 7.87 -3.07 -18.40
C ASN A 238 8.76 -2.50 -19.51
N GLY A 239 8.94 -1.18 -19.57
CA GLY A 239 9.80 -0.49 -20.54
C GLY A 239 11.28 -0.39 -20.15
N GLY A 240 11.67 -0.90 -18.98
CA GLY A 240 13.03 -0.79 -18.44
C GLY A 240 13.33 0.53 -17.71
N GLU A 241 12.50 1.55 -17.86
CA GLU A 241 12.53 2.78 -17.06
C GLU A 241 11.11 3.23 -16.73
N TYR A 242 10.68 3.03 -15.49
CA TYR A 242 9.37 3.46 -15.02
C TYR A 242 9.33 3.58 -13.50
N ILE A 243 9.08 4.80 -13.00
CA ILE A 243 9.12 5.09 -11.55
C ILE A 243 8.07 4.35 -10.72
N PHE A 244 7.01 3.84 -11.35
CA PHE A 244 5.95 3.07 -10.67
C PHE A 244 5.95 1.58 -11.06
N GLN A 245 7.07 1.07 -11.58
CA GLN A 245 7.20 -0.34 -11.94
C GLN A 245 7.04 -1.21 -10.68
N PRO A 246 6.11 -2.16 -10.63
CA PRO A 246 6.02 -3.09 -9.52
C PRO A 246 7.32 -3.90 -9.37
N ILE A 247 7.71 -4.17 -8.12
CA ILE A 247 8.95 -4.86 -7.78
C ILE A 247 8.76 -6.34 -8.09
N PRO A 248 9.61 -6.96 -8.93
CA PRO A 248 9.49 -8.38 -9.25
C PRO A 248 9.72 -9.27 -8.02
N PRO A 249 9.20 -10.51 -8.02
CA PRO A 249 9.30 -11.42 -6.89
C PRO A 249 10.75 -11.78 -6.55
N GLY A 250 11.01 -12.08 -5.29
CA GLY A 250 12.31 -12.50 -4.78
C GLY A 250 13.29 -11.35 -4.55
N ASP A 251 14.56 -11.73 -4.50
CA ASP A 251 15.67 -10.84 -4.15
C ASP A 251 16.27 -10.20 -5.41
N ASN A 252 16.26 -8.87 -5.44
CA ASN A 252 16.70 -8.06 -6.56
C ASN A 252 17.90 -7.20 -6.17
N ALA A 253 19.05 -7.43 -6.80
CA ALA A 253 20.23 -6.61 -6.58
C ALA A 253 19.96 -5.14 -6.94
N VAL A 254 20.41 -4.23 -6.06
CA VAL A 254 20.18 -2.79 -6.17
C VAL A 254 21.45 -2.07 -6.59
N GLN A 255 21.33 -1.19 -7.56
CA GLN A 255 22.38 -0.28 -7.99
C GLN A 255 21.89 1.16 -7.81
N TRP A 256 22.55 1.94 -6.96
CA TRP A 256 22.23 3.35 -6.74
C TRP A 256 23.45 4.17 -6.29
N GLN A 257 23.30 5.49 -6.24
CA GLN A 257 24.38 6.46 -6.03
C GLN A 257 24.52 6.96 -4.58
N GLY A 258 24.40 6.10 -3.56
CA GLY A 258 24.83 6.54 -2.22
C GLY A 258 23.86 7.33 -1.38
N PHE A 259 22.72 7.74 -1.91
CA PHE A 259 21.70 8.42 -1.11
C PHE A 259 20.88 7.44 -0.26
N GLY A 260 20.27 7.95 0.81
CA GLY A 260 19.45 7.15 1.72
C GLY A 260 18.08 6.83 1.12
N ILE A 261 17.62 5.58 1.26
CA ILE A 261 16.33 5.12 0.76
C ILE A 261 15.67 4.21 1.80
N ASP A 262 14.38 4.44 2.05
CA ASP A 262 13.51 3.44 2.67
C ASP A 262 12.55 2.90 1.62
N LEU A 263 12.43 1.58 1.55
CA LEU A 263 11.52 0.92 0.63
C LEU A 263 10.59 -0.02 1.38
N THR A 264 9.29 0.11 1.12
CA THR A 264 8.26 -0.77 1.67
C THR A 264 7.50 -1.42 0.53
N VAL A 265 7.57 -2.74 0.42
CA VAL A 265 6.76 -3.51 -0.53
C VAL A 265 5.35 -3.66 0.05
N TYR A 266 4.32 -3.34 -0.74
CA TYR A 266 2.93 -3.55 -0.36
C TYR A 266 2.49 -4.92 -0.87
N MET A 267 2.30 -5.85 0.06
CA MET A 267 1.75 -7.17 -0.27
C MET A 267 0.29 -7.01 -0.65
N GLU A 268 -0.12 -7.57 -1.79
CA GLU A 268 -1.51 -7.56 -2.25
C GLU A 268 -2.08 -8.98 -2.30
N GLU A 269 -3.14 -9.24 -1.55
CA GLU A 269 -3.88 -10.49 -1.58
C GLU A 269 -5.33 -10.27 -1.98
N SER A 270 -5.93 -11.28 -2.61
CA SER A 270 -7.35 -11.21 -3.01
C SER A 270 -8.29 -11.49 -1.83
N GLU A 271 -7.80 -12.13 -0.78
CA GLU A 271 -8.52 -12.46 0.44
C GLU A 271 -7.65 -12.08 1.65
N PRO A 272 -8.24 -11.80 2.81
CA PRO A 272 -7.49 -11.73 4.05
C PRO A 272 -6.85 -13.09 4.35
N VAL A 273 -5.66 -13.08 4.95
CA VAL A 273 -4.98 -14.32 5.34
C VAL A 273 -5.83 -15.14 6.31
N TRP A 274 -5.95 -16.43 6.01
CA TRP A 274 -6.62 -17.41 6.86
C TRP A 274 -5.78 -17.64 8.13
N SER A 275 -6.41 -17.47 9.28
CA SER A 275 -5.79 -17.70 10.58
C SER A 275 -6.77 -18.49 11.44
N ASN A 276 -6.25 -19.48 12.18
CA ASN A 276 -6.98 -20.12 13.26
C ASN A 276 -7.04 -19.24 14.51
#